data_AF-A0A2P9APC1-F1
#
_entry.id   AF-A0A2P9APC1-F1
#
_cell.length_a   1.000
_cell.length_b   1.000
_cell.length_c   1.000
_cell.angle_alpha   90.00
_cell.angle_beta   90.00
_cell.angle_gamma   90.00
#
_symmetry.space_group_name_H-M   'P 1'
#
loop_
_entity.id
_entity.type
_entity.pdbx_description
1 polymer ?
#
loop_
_entity_poly.entity_id
_entity_poly.type
_entity_poly.pdbx_seq_one_letter_code
_entity_poly.pdbx_strand_id
1 'polypeptide(L)'
;MSADPLHDRLSRLVTKTAGAEAIGPGGWWVGDVAGERQVLDDLAGGRLHWRQAHSAALSGLDALKSGDHDLADAWAWTATDLYVAALEAFLHRVRPKEKPLLTRPAGRRGRPRKKIKD
;
A
#
# COMPACT_ATOMS: atom_id res chain seq x y z
N MET A 1 4.78 16.75 28.78
CA MET A 1 5.31 15.71 27.89
C MET A 1 5.27 16.27 26.49
N SER A 2 6.42 16.58 25.88
CA SER A 2 6.45 16.97 24.46
C SER A 2 5.99 15.77 23.64
N ALA A 3 5.04 15.97 22.72
CA ALA A 3 4.68 14.94 21.77
C ALA A 3 5.96 14.53 21.00
N ASP A 4 6.29 13.25 21.02
CA ASP A 4 7.45 12.72 20.28
C ASP A 4 7.13 12.81 18.78
N PRO A 5 7.82 13.69 18.02
CA PRO A 5 7.56 13.88 16.60
C PRO A 5 7.77 12.60 15.78
N LEU A 6 8.67 11.72 16.24
CA LEU A 6 8.98 10.47 15.57
C LEU A 6 7.85 9.46 15.75
N HIS A 7 7.32 9.35 16.98
CA HIS A 7 6.12 8.57 17.26
C HIS A 7 4.93 9.02 16.41
N ASP A 8 4.70 10.34 16.30
CA ASP A 8 3.61 10.90 15.49
C ASP A 8 3.77 10.59 14.00
N ARG A 9 5.00 10.70 13.47
CA ARG A 9 5.30 10.37 12.06
C ARG A 9 5.00 8.90 11.77
N LEU A 10 5.52 8.00 12.60
CA LEU A 10 5.33 6.55 12.45
C LEU A 10 3.84 6.17 12.57
N SER A 11 3.13 6.72 13.56
CA SER A 11 1.69 6.50 13.75
C SER A 11 0.85 6.96 12.55
N ARG A 12 1.22 8.08 11.93
CA ARG A 12 0.59 8.56 10.69
C ARG A 12 0.85 7.62 9.52
N LEU A 13 2.06 7.08 9.40
CA LEU A 13 2.38 6.11 8.35
C LEU A 13 1.59 4.81 8.54
N VAL A 14 1.48 4.29 9.76
CA VAL A 14 0.62 3.13 10.08
C VAL A 14 -0.82 3.40 9.65
N THR A 15 -1.41 4.51 10.10
CA THR A 15 -2.80 4.88 9.73
C THR A 15 -2.99 4.97 8.22
N LYS A 16 -2.06 5.63 7.51
CA LYS A 16 -2.13 5.77 6.05
C LYS A 16 -2.01 4.43 5.34
N THR A 17 -1.22 3.51 5.88
CA THR A 17 -0.93 2.22 5.25
C THR A 17 -1.77 1.07 5.80
N ALA A 18 -2.74 1.31 6.69
CA ALA A 18 -3.57 0.29 7.34
C ALA A 18 -4.22 -0.72 6.37
N GLY A 19 -4.56 -0.30 5.15
CA GLY A 19 -5.05 -1.21 4.10
C GLY A 19 -4.07 -2.32 3.68
N ALA A 20 -2.81 -2.25 4.11
CA ALA A 20 -1.79 -3.27 3.94
C ALA A 20 -2.16 -4.62 4.57
N GLU A 21 -2.94 -4.62 5.66
CA GLU A 21 -3.33 -5.84 6.37
C GLU A 21 -4.18 -6.78 5.50
N ALA A 22 -4.91 -6.22 4.53
CA ALA A 22 -5.69 -6.99 3.56
C ALA A 22 -4.84 -7.55 2.41
N ILE A 23 -3.55 -7.20 2.32
CA ILE A 23 -2.62 -7.67 1.27
C ILE A 23 -1.97 -8.97 1.74
N GLY A 24 -2.61 -10.08 1.38
CA GLY A 24 -2.10 -11.43 1.68
C GLY A 24 -0.70 -11.70 1.10
N PRO A 25 -0.02 -12.75 1.59
CA PRO A 25 1.22 -13.21 1.00
C PRO A 25 0.97 -13.69 -0.44
N GLY A 26 1.89 -13.37 -1.36
CA GLY A 26 1.90 -13.98 -2.69
C GLY A 26 2.31 -15.45 -2.58
N GLY A 27 1.67 -16.32 -3.35
CA GLY A 27 2.12 -17.71 -3.51
C GLY A 27 3.48 -17.74 -4.20
N TRP A 28 4.43 -18.53 -3.67
CA TRP A 28 5.81 -18.60 -4.17
C TRP A 28 6.27 -20.04 -4.42
N TRP A 29 5.35 -20.92 -4.80
CA TRP A 29 5.72 -22.30 -5.16
C TRP A 29 6.37 -22.33 -6.54
N VAL A 30 7.48 -23.05 -6.68
CA VAL A 30 8.16 -23.24 -7.97
C VAL A 30 7.20 -23.95 -8.94
N GLY A 31 6.90 -23.29 -10.06
CA GLY A 31 5.91 -23.75 -11.04
C GLY A 31 4.52 -23.15 -10.90
N ASP A 32 4.26 -22.34 -9.87
CA ASP A 32 3.02 -21.57 -9.73
C ASP A 32 3.07 -20.26 -10.54
N VAL A 33 2.76 -20.39 -11.83
CA VAL A 33 2.68 -19.26 -12.77
C VAL A 33 1.67 -18.20 -12.31
N ALA A 34 0.61 -18.59 -11.60
CA ALA A 34 -0.41 -17.66 -11.12
C ALA A 34 0.11 -16.84 -9.93
N GLY A 35 0.79 -17.49 -8.98
CA GLY A 35 1.45 -16.85 -7.85
C GLY A 35 2.55 -15.88 -8.30
N GLU A 36 3.42 -16.31 -9.22
CA GLU A 36 4.46 -15.46 -9.79
C GLU A 36 3.87 -14.22 -10.46
N ARG A 37 2.84 -14.39 -11.27
CA ARG A 37 2.15 -13.27 -11.93
C ARG A 37 1.48 -12.33 -10.92
N GLN A 38 0.85 -12.86 -9.88
CA GLN A 38 0.25 -12.05 -8.82
C GLN A 38 1.31 -11.20 -8.13
N VAL A 39 2.47 -11.76 -7.80
CA VAL A 39 3.57 -11.03 -7.17
C VAL A 39 4.09 -9.93 -8.09
N LEU A 40 4.24 -10.19 -9.39
CA LEU A 40 4.63 -9.17 -10.37
C LEU A 40 3.58 -8.05 -10.49
N ASP A 41 2.29 -8.40 -10.49
CA ASP A 41 1.20 -7.42 -10.53
C ASP A 41 1.16 -6.58 -9.24
N ASP A 42 1.38 -7.19 -8.08
CA ASP A 42 1.45 -6.53 -6.78
C ASP A 42 2.68 -5.62 -6.66
N LEU A 43 3.83 -6.03 -7.20
CA LEU A 43 5.04 -5.21 -7.28
C LEU A 43 4.80 -3.99 -8.16
N ALA A 44 4.33 -4.22 -9.39
CA ALA A 44 4.06 -3.15 -10.34
C ALA A 44 2.93 -2.22 -9.87
N GLY A 45 1.97 -2.73 -9.10
CA GLY A 45 0.89 -1.94 -8.50
C GLY A 45 1.28 -1.22 -7.20
N GLY A 46 2.53 -1.37 -6.72
CA GLY A 46 3.00 -0.76 -5.47
C GLY A 46 2.47 -1.42 -4.20
N ARG A 47 1.70 -2.51 -4.29
CA ARG A 47 1.08 -3.19 -3.14
C ARG A 47 2.10 -3.82 -2.20
N LEU A 48 3.20 -4.35 -2.75
CA LEU A 48 4.29 -4.89 -1.93
C LEU A 48 5.01 -3.79 -1.14
N HIS A 49 5.36 -2.67 -1.80
CA HIS A 49 5.95 -1.50 -1.15
C HIS A 49 5.01 -0.93 -0.07
N TRP A 50 3.71 -0.87 -0.35
CA TRP A 50 2.69 -0.44 0.62
C TRP A 50 2.67 -1.31 1.88
N ARG A 51 2.73 -2.64 1.70
CA ARG A 51 2.79 -3.59 2.82
C ARG A 51 4.08 -3.46 3.63
N GLN A 52 5.22 -3.30 2.94
CA GLN A 52 6.50 -3.12 3.60
C GLN A 52 6.57 -1.80 4.37
N ALA A 53 6.00 -0.71 3.82
CA ALA A 53 5.90 0.57 4.52
C ALA A 53 5.14 0.46 5.85
N HIS A 54 4.03 -0.28 5.85
CA HIS A 54 3.27 -0.57 7.08
C HIS A 54 4.10 -1.35 8.10
N SER A 55 4.76 -2.43 7.66
CA SER A 55 5.60 -3.27 8.53
C SER A 55 6.79 -2.50 9.12
N ALA A 56 7.43 -1.65 8.31
CA ALA A 56 8.53 -0.79 8.75
C ALA A 56 8.05 0.25 9.77
N ALA A 57 6.88 0.86 9.56
CA ALA A 57 6.30 1.82 10.50
C ALA A 57 5.96 1.17 11.85
N LEU A 58 5.40 -0.05 11.86
CA LEU A 58 5.17 -0.82 13.09
C LEU A 58 6.50 -1.15 13.80
N SER A 59 7.51 -1.60 13.05
CA SER A 59 8.84 -1.91 13.61
C SER A 59 9.50 -0.69 14.24
N GLY A 60 9.32 0.50 13.65
CA GLY A 60 9.78 1.76 14.23
C GLY A 60 9.08 2.10 15.55
N LEU A 61 7.77 1.88 15.65
CA LEU A 61 7.03 2.08 16.91
C LEU A 61 7.51 1.11 18.00
N ASP A 62 7.84 -0.13 17.64
CA ASP A 62 8.38 -1.10 18.60
C ASP A 62 9.81 -0.76 19.04
N ALA A 63 10.62 -0.18 18.14
CA ALA A 63 11.93 0.37 18.50
C ALA A 63 11.82 1.54 19.50
N LEU A 64 10.86 2.46 19.29
CA LEU A 64 10.57 3.54 20.25
C LEU A 64 10.16 3.01 21.63
N LYS A 65 9.30 2.00 21.69
CA LYS A 65 8.91 1.35 22.96
C LYS A 65 10.11 0.75 23.69
N SER A 66 11.12 0.32 22.93
CA SER A 66 12.37 -0.23 23.46
C SER A 66 13.40 0.84 23.82
N GLY A 67 13.11 2.12 23.57
CA GLY A 67 14.00 3.25 23.82
C GLY A 67 15.06 3.50 22.74
N ASP A 68 15.07 2.70 21.66
CA ASP A 68 16.04 2.82 20.58
C ASP A 68 15.56 3.82 19.52
N HIS A 69 15.93 5.09 19.73
CA HIS A 69 15.51 6.20 18.89
C HIS A 69 16.21 6.21 17.52
N ASP A 70 17.46 5.78 17.46
CA ASP A 70 18.23 5.74 16.21
C ASP A 70 17.67 4.68 15.26
N LEU A 71 17.34 3.50 15.79
CA LEU A 71 16.68 2.46 15.03
C LEU A 71 15.27 2.89 14.60
N ALA A 72 14.52 3.57 15.47
CA ALA A 72 13.21 4.11 15.13
C ALA A 72 13.27 5.14 13.99
N ASP A 73 14.29 6.01 13.96
CA ASP A 73 14.48 6.98 12.88
C ASP A 73 14.81 6.27 11.56
N ALA A 74 15.69 5.27 11.58
CA ALA A 74 16.00 4.45 10.42
C ALA A 74 14.73 3.76 9.86
N TRP A 75 13.87 3.23 10.73
CA TRP A 75 12.58 2.68 10.32
C TRP A 75 11.63 3.73 9.75
N ALA A 76 11.62 4.95 10.31
CA ALA A 76 10.78 6.04 9.82
C ALA A 76 11.18 6.50 8.41
N TRP A 77 12.49 6.58 8.12
CA TRP A 77 13.01 6.82 6.77
C TRP A 77 12.61 5.70 5.82
N THR A 78 12.92 4.46 6.19
CA THR A 78 12.59 3.27 5.38
C THR A 78 11.09 3.21 5.05
N ALA A 79 10.22 3.41 6.05
CA ALA A 79 8.78 3.40 5.86
C ALA A 79 8.30 4.54 4.94
N THR A 80 8.95 5.70 5.01
CA THR A 80 8.63 6.85 4.14
C THR A 80 9.02 6.56 2.69
N ASP A 81 10.22 6.04 2.46
CA ASP A 81 10.72 5.73 1.12
C ASP A 81 9.86 4.66 0.44
N LEU A 82 9.49 3.61 1.19
CA LEU A 82 8.58 2.57 0.72
C LEU A 82 7.17 3.12 0.42
N TYR A 83 6.67 4.03 1.27
CA TYR A 83 5.38 4.69 1.05
C TYR A 83 5.39 5.54 -0.22
N VAL A 84 6.46 6.31 -0.45
CA VAL A 84 6.65 7.10 -1.68
C VAL A 84 6.73 6.19 -2.90
N ALA A 85 7.57 5.14 -2.86
CA ALA A 85 7.69 4.18 -3.96
C ALA A 85 6.36 3.49 -4.29
N ALA A 86 5.55 3.18 -3.27
CA ALA A 86 4.21 2.63 -3.47
C ALA A 86 3.27 3.62 -4.19
N LEU A 87 3.29 4.90 -3.80
CA LEU A 87 2.51 5.94 -4.45
C LEU A 87 2.97 6.19 -5.89
N GLU A 88 4.27 6.22 -6.13
CA GLU A 88 4.84 6.37 -7.47
C GLU A 88 4.41 5.23 -8.38
N ALA A 89 4.56 3.97 -7.94
CA ALA A 89 4.12 2.80 -8.69
C ALA A 89 2.62 2.85 -9.01
N PHE A 90 1.79 3.23 -8.03
CA PHE A 90 0.36 3.41 -8.24
C PHE A 90 0.07 4.51 -9.28
N LEU A 91 0.68 5.70 -9.12
CA LEU A 91 0.45 6.85 -9.98
C LEU A 91 0.95 6.65 -11.40
N HIS A 92 2.06 5.91 -11.60
CA HIS A 92 2.55 5.57 -12.93
C HIS A 92 1.56 4.74 -13.74
N ARG A 93 0.73 3.91 -13.09
CA ARG A 93 -0.31 3.11 -13.76
C ARG A 93 -1.59 3.90 -14.00
N VAL A 94 -1.89 4.92 -13.20
CA VAL A 94 -3.07 5.77 -13.39
C VAL A 94 -2.81 6.74 -14.54
N ARG A 95 -3.30 6.40 -15.74
CA ARG A 95 -3.20 7.32 -16.88
C ARG A 95 -4.02 8.59 -16.59
N PRO A 96 -3.63 9.78 -17.08
CA PRO A 96 -4.37 11.03 -16.85
C PRO A 96 -5.86 10.93 -17.21
N LYS A 97 -6.19 10.15 -18.25
CA LYS A 97 -7.56 9.85 -18.70
C LYS A 97 -8.37 8.94 -17.75
N GLU A 98 -7.70 8.22 -16.84
CA GLU A 98 -8.30 7.29 -15.88
C GLU A 98 -8.54 7.96 -14.51
N LYS A 99 -7.90 9.10 -14.21
CA LYS A 99 -8.14 9.87 -12.97
C LYS A 99 -9.63 10.20 -12.72
N PRO A 100 -10.45 10.61 -13.72
CA PRO A 100 -11.88 10.87 -13.51
C PRO A 100 -12.72 9.60 -13.33
N LEU A 101 -12.18 8.42 -13.64
CA LEU A 101 -12.86 7.14 -13.43
C LEU A 101 -12.71 6.65 -11.98
N LEU A 102 -11.64 7.06 -11.30
CA LEU A 102 -11.41 6.74 -9.88
C LEU A 102 -12.34 7.52 -8.94
N THR A 103 -12.88 8.66 -9.37
CA THR A 103 -13.84 9.46 -8.60
C THR A 103 -15.29 9.05 -8.82
N ARG A 104 -15.56 8.16 -9.79
CA ARG A 104 -16.90 7.64 -10.06
C ARG A 104 -17.08 6.29 -9.37
N PRO A 105 -18.22 6.05 -8.70
CA PRO A 105 -18.50 4.73 -8.16
C PRO A 105 -18.44 3.69 -9.28
N ALA A 106 -17.83 2.54 -8.99
CA ALA A 106 -17.67 1.47 -9.96
C ALA A 106 -19.02 1.11 -10.58
N GLY A 107 -19.13 1.22 -11.90
CA GLY A 107 -20.35 0.83 -12.61
C GLY A 107 -20.70 -0.62 -12.31
N ARG A 108 -22.00 -0.91 -12.12
CA ARG A 108 -22.51 -2.28 -11.94
C ARG A 108 -21.93 -3.18 -13.04
N ARG A 109 -21.08 -4.15 -12.67
CA ARG A 109 -20.63 -5.21 -13.57
C ARG A 109 -21.82 -6.11 -13.88
N GLY A 110 -22.17 -6.24 -15.16
CA GLY A 110 -23.29 -7.06 -15.62
C GLY A 110 -23.64 -6.82 -17.08
N ARG A 111 -24.39 -7.75 -17.68
CA ARG A 111 -24.88 -7.63 -19.05
C ARG A 111 -25.74 -6.37 -19.19
N PRO A 112 -25.50 -5.50 -20.20
CA PRO A 112 -26.38 -4.37 -20.46
C PRO A 112 -27.81 -4.87 -20.61
N ARG A 113 -28.76 -4.28 -19.87
CA ARG A 113 -30.18 -4.60 -20.05
C ARG A 113 -30.58 -4.22 -21.48
N LYS A 114 -31.16 -5.18 -22.21
CA LYS A 114 -31.68 -4.97 -23.57
C LYS A 114 -32.75 -3.89 -23.47
N LYS A 115 -32.57 -2.77 -24.17
CA LYS A 115 -33.60 -1.74 -24.29
C LYS A 115 -34.76 -2.36 -25.07
N ILE A 116 -35.89 -2.58 -24.41
CA ILE A 116 -37.15 -2.84 -25.09
C ILE A 116 -37.55 -1.48 -25.67
N LYS A 117 -37.70 -1.40 -27.00
CA LYS A 117 -38.29 -0.24 -27.65
C LYS A 117 -39.80 -0.39 -27.51
N ASP A 118 -40.45 0.63 -26.97
CA ASP A 118 -41.88 0.83 -27.13
C ASP A 118 -42.20 1.21 -28.59
#